data_AF-A0A7S0UE83-F1
#
_entry.id   AF-A0A7S0UE83-F1
#
_cell.length_a   1.000
_cell.length_b   1.000
_cell.length_c   1.000
_cell.angle_alpha   90.00
_cell.angle_beta   90.00
_cell.angle_gamma   90.00
#
_symmetry.space_group_name_H-M   'P 1'
#
loop_
_entity.id
_entity.type
_entity.pdbx_description
1 polymer ?
#
loop_
_entity_poly.entity_id
_entity_poly.type
_entity_poly.pdbx_seq_one_letter_code
_entity_poly.pdbx_strand_id
1 'polypeptide(L)'
;EAIKLEGADPARLETAGVLVKGGIAVMGHIGLTPQSYSTLGGFRAQGRHSKAAVELLESARRLEGAGCFAMVVECVPDEVAHALTDAVSIPTIGIGAGSHTSGQVLVYHDLLGMMQHPHHAKVTPKFCKQYSAVGSTINAALMRYVDEVRSREFPGATYSPYKMAKGELDLFNAQIGRAPSA
;
A
#
# COMPACT_ATOMS: atom_id res chain seq x y z
N GLU A 1 8.91 -14.95 2.30
CA GLU A 1 9.13 -13.71 1.53
C GLU A 1 8.89 -14.02 0.05
N ALA A 2 8.32 -13.09 -0.71
CA ALA A 2 7.91 -13.31 -2.10
C ALA A 2 7.86 -11.98 -2.87
N ILE A 3 7.86 -12.07 -4.20
CA ILE A 3 7.60 -10.93 -5.09
C ILE A 3 6.19 -11.04 -5.69
N LYS A 4 5.59 -9.90 -6.05
CA LYS A 4 4.32 -9.83 -6.78
C LYS A 4 4.55 -9.23 -8.16
N LEU A 5 4.03 -9.88 -9.21
CA LEU A 5 4.14 -9.40 -10.59
C LEU A 5 2.76 -9.24 -11.22
N GLU A 6 2.53 -8.14 -11.93
CA GLU A 6 1.23 -7.81 -12.55
C GLU A 6 1.18 -8.22 -14.00
N GLY A 7 0.10 -8.89 -14.41
CA GLY A 7 -0.18 -9.30 -15.77
C GLY A 7 0.19 -10.74 -16.08
N ALA A 8 -0.42 -11.28 -17.14
CA ALA A 8 -0.26 -12.66 -17.60
C ALA A 8 0.01 -12.74 -19.11
N ASP A 9 0.64 -11.70 -19.68
CA ASP A 9 1.16 -11.74 -21.05
C ASP A 9 2.44 -12.57 -21.15
N PRO A 10 2.84 -13.02 -22.36
CA PRO A 10 3.93 -13.97 -22.53
C PRO A 10 5.25 -13.57 -21.85
N ALA A 11 5.64 -12.29 -21.94
CA ALA A 11 6.89 -11.81 -21.36
C ALA A 11 6.89 -11.90 -19.83
N ARG A 12 5.74 -11.61 -19.21
CA ARG A 12 5.55 -11.70 -17.75
C ARG A 12 5.49 -13.14 -17.25
N LEU A 13 4.84 -14.02 -18.01
CA LEU A 13 4.81 -15.45 -17.70
C LEU A 13 6.20 -16.09 -17.78
N GLU A 14 6.98 -15.73 -18.81
CA GLU A 14 8.38 -16.14 -18.93
C GLU A 14 9.20 -15.65 -17.72
N THR A 15 9.06 -14.37 -17.37
CA THR A 15 9.75 -13.78 -16.20
C THR A 15 9.39 -14.51 -14.90
N ALA A 16 8.09 -14.74 -14.65
CA ALA A 16 7.63 -15.47 -13.47
C ALA A 16 8.23 -16.89 -13.42
N GLY A 17 8.21 -17.61 -14.55
CA GLY A 17 8.77 -18.95 -14.64
C GLY A 17 10.28 -19.00 -14.39
N VAL A 18 11.05 -18.01 -14.87
CA VAL A 18 12.49 -17.90 -14.60
C VAL A 18 12.76 -17.68 -13.11
N LEU A 19 12.02 -16.76 -12.49
CA LEU A 19 12.16 -16.45 -11.06
C LEU A 19 11.83 -17.67 -10.18
N VAL A 20 10.73 -18.35 -10.48
CA VAL A 20 10.31 -19.57 -9.76
C VAL A 20 11.36 -20.67 -9.89
N LYS A 21 11.88 -20.91 -11.10
CA LYS A 21 12.99 -21.88 -11.31
C LYS A 21 14.26 -21.51 -10.56
N GLY A 22 14.48 -20.22 -10.33
CA GLY A 22 15.58 -19.68 -9.50
C GLY A 22 15.35 -19.78 -7.99
N GLY A 23 14.21 -20.34 -7.54
CA GLY A 23 13.88 -20.49 -6.12
C GLY A 23 13.20 -19.26 -5.49
N ILE A 24 12.76 -18.29 -6.30
CA ILE A 24 12.07 -17.09 -5.81
C ILE A 24 10.56 -17.33 -5.88
N ALA A 25 9.87 -17.21 -4.74
CA ALA A 25 8.41 -17.32 -4.70
C ALA A 25 7.75 -16.11 -5.41
N VAL A 26 6.87 -16.40 -6.37
CA VAL A 26 6.16 -15.38 -7.16
C VAL A 26 4.66 -15.47 -6.93
N MET A 27 4.05 -14.35 -6.58
CA MET A 27 2.61 -14.15 -6.56
C MET A 27 2.18 -13.41 -7.84
N GLY A 28 1.25 -14.00 -8.59
CA GLY A 28 0.65 -13.34 -9.76
C GLY A 28 -0.30 -12.21 -9.37
N HIS A 29 -0.65 -11.33 -10.31
CA HIS A 29 -1.68 -10.33 -10.13
C HIS A 29 -2.43 -10.09 -11.46
N ILE A 30 -3.75 -10.35 -11.44
CA ILE A 30 -4.65 -10.20 -12.59
C ILE A 30 -5.91 -9.40 -12.21
N GLY A 31 -6.71 -9.08 -13.23
CA GLY A 31 -7.81 -8.12 -13.10
C GLY A 31 -7.29 -6.73 -13.43
N LEU A 32 -7.68 -5.75 -12.62
CA LEU A 32 -7.14 -4.40 -12.74
C LEU A 32 -5.68 -4.40 -12.26
N THR A 33 -4.74 -4.17 -13.17
CA THR A 33 -3.32 -4.04 -12.85
C THR A 33 -2.92 -2.56 -12.83
N PRO A 34 -2.72 -1.92 -11.66
CA PRO A 34 -2.45 -0.49 -11.58
C PRO A 34 -1.24 -0.02 -12.39
N GLN A 35 -0.22 -0.86 -12.61
CA GLN A 35 0.92 -0.51 -13.47
C GLN A 35 0.52 -0.30 -14.94
N SER A 36 -0.63 -0.84 -15.34
CA SER A 36 -1.24 -0.71 -16.66
C SER A 36 -2.34 0.36 -16.69
N TYR A 37 -2.36 1.29 -15.73
CA TYR A 37 -3.40 2.32 -15.58
C TYR A 37 -3.75 3.03 -16.90
N SER A 38 -2.74 3.52 -17.62
CA SER A 38 -2.94 4.27 -18.87
C SER A 38 -3.51 3.38 -19.97
N THR A 39 -3.01 2.15 -20.10
CA THR A 39 -3.47 1.20 -21.13
C THR A 39 -4.87 0.64 -20.84
N LEU A 40 -5.27 0.60 -19.57
CA LEU A 40 -6.61 0.16 -19.13
C LEU A 40 -7.66 1.29 -19.14
N GLY A 41 -7.25 2.53 -19.42
CA GLY A 41 -8.14 3.68 -19.41
C GLY A 41 -8.64 4.06 -18.01
N GLY A 42 -7.79 3.86 -17.00
CA GLY A 42 -8.02 4.18 -15.60
C GLY A 42 -8.42 2.99 -14.73
N PHE A 43 -8.83 3.28 -13.48
CA PHE A 43 -9.29 2.26 -12.53
C PHE A 43 -10.71 1.78 -12.89
N ARG A 44 -10.79 0.78 -13.76
CA ARG A 44 -12.04 0.17 -14.21
C ARG A 44 -12.08 -1.30 -13.83
N ALA A 45 -13.26 -1.78 -13.46
CA ALA A 45 -13.48 -3.19 -13.22
C ALA A 45 -13.23 -4.01 -14.51
N GLN A 46 -12.57 -5.15 -14.36
CA GLN A 46 -12.20 -6.07 -15.45
C GLN A 46 -13.14 -7.29 -15.47
N GLY A 47 -13.20 -8.03 -16.58
CA GLY A 47 -14.03 -9.24 -16.66
C GLY A 47 -15.55 -8.99 -16.74
N ARG A 48 -15.98 -7.78 -17.11
CA ARG A 48 -17.41 -7.40 -17.13
C ARG A 48 -18.24 -8.02 -18.26
N HIS A 49 -17.59 -8.66 -19.22
CA HIS A 49 -18.25 -9.36 -20.32
C HIS A 49 -17.59 -10.71 -20.53
N SER A 50 -18.35 -11.68 -21.02
CA SER A 50 -17.96 -13.10 -21.12
C SER A 50 -16.55 -13.29 -21.70
N LYS A 51 -16.23 -12.64 -22.85
CA LYS A 51 -14.89 -12.74 -23.46
C LYS A 51 -13.75 -12.32 -22.52
N ALA A 52 -13.91 -11.23 -21.75
CA ALA A 52 -12.87 -10.77 -20.82
C ALA A 52 -12.82 -11.63 -19.56
N ALA A 53 -13.97 -12.15 -19.09
CA ALA A 53 -14.00 -13.08 -17.97
C ALA A 53 -13.25 -14.38 -18.30
N VAL A 54 -13.46 -14.94 -19.50
CA VAL A 54 -12.72 -16.12 -19.99
C VAL A 54 -11.23 -15.82 -20.10
N GLU A 55 -10.84 -14.65 -20.62
CA GLU A 55 -9.42 -14.28 -20.69
C GLU A 55 -8.76 -14.16 -19.31
N LEU A 56 -9.48 -13.66 -18.29
CA LEU A 56 -8.98 -13.63 -16.91
C LEU A 56 -8.81 -15.03 -16.32
N LEU A 57 -9.75 -15.93 -16.57
CA LEU A 57 -9.65 -17.34 -16.18
C LEU A 57 -8.41 -18.01 -16.80
N GLU A 58 -8.20 -17.81 -18.09
CA GLU A 58 -7.02 -18.33 -18.78
C GLU A 58 -5.74 -17.66 -18.28
N SER A 59 -5.77 -16.37 -17.95
CA SER A 59 -4.65 -15.67 -17.32
C SER A 59 -4.26 -16.27 -15.97
N ALA A 60 -5.25 -16.64 -15.15
CA ALA A 60 -5.02 -17.31 -13.86
C ALA A 60 -4.33 -18.67 -14.06
N ARG A 61 -4.86 -19.50 -14.96
CA ARG A 61 -4.27 -20.81 -15.31
C ARG A 61 -2.85 -20.68 -15.82
N ARG A 62 -2.56 -19.66 -16.65
CA ARG A 62 -1.21 -19.41 -17.15
C ARG A 62 -0.24 -19.01 -16.04
N LEU A 63 -0.67 -18.17 -15.09
CA LEU A 63 0.17 -17.81 -13.94
C LEU A 63 0.44 -18.99 -13.01
N GLU A 64 -0.56 -19.83 -12.76
CA GLU A 64 -0.39 -21.10 -12.05
C GLU A 64 0.59 -22.01 -12.79
N GLY A 65 0.42 -22.18 -14.11
CA GLY A 65 1.32 -22.99 -14.95
C GLY A 65 2.75 -22.45 -15.02
N ALA A 66 2.95 -21.14 -14.82
CA ALA A 66 4.27 -20.53 -14.68
C ALA A 66 4.92 -20.79 -13.31
N GLY A 67 4.19 -21.41 -12.37
CA GLY A 67 4.67 -21.75 -11.03
C GLY A 67 4.42 -20.69 -9.97
N CYS A 68 3.53 -19.73 -10.22
CA CYS A 68 3.11 -18.79 -9.16
C CYS A 68 2.47 -19.57 -8.02
N PHE A 69 2.78 -19.22 -6.77
CA PHE A 69 2.26 -19.95 -5.59
C PHE A 69 0.89 -19.43 -5.12
N ALA A 70 0.50 -18.24 -5.56
CA ALA A 70 -0.76 -17.58 -5.28
C ALA A 70 -0.98 -16.45 -6.30
N MET A 71 -2.16 -15.83 -6.32
CA MET A 71 -2.41 -14.64 -7.14
C MET A 71 -3.34 -13.65 -6.48
N VAL A 72 -3.13 -12.36 -6.76
CA VAL A 72 -4.10 -11.29 -6.47
C VAL A 72 -5.12 -11.19 -7.61
N VAL A 73 -6.39 -11.01 -7.25
CA VAL A 73 -7.50 -10.74 -8.18
C VAL A 73 -8.10 -9.39 -7.81
N GLU A 74 -7.90 -8.37 -8.67
CA GLU A 74 -8.28 -6.99 -8.37
C GLU A 74 -9.42 -6.47 -9.25
N CYS A 75 -10.45 -5.90 -8.63
CA CYS A 75 -11.59 -5.26 -9.30
C CYS A 75 -12.26 -6.14 -10.38
N VAL A 76 -12.65 -7.36 -9.99
CA VAL A 76 -13.31 -8.35 -10.86
C VAL A 76 -14.72 -8.63 -10.31
N PRO A 77 -15.77 -8.82 -11.14
CA PRO A 77 -17.08 -9.28 -10.67
C PRO A 77 -16.97 -10.54 -9.80
N ASP A 78 -17.77 -10.61 -8.74
CA ASP A 78 -17.71 -11.68 -7.73
C ASP A 78 -17.89 -13.06 -8.35
N GLU A 79 -18.84 -13.19 -9.29
CA GLU A 79 -19.11 -14.44 -10.01
C GLU A 79 -17.92 -14.90 -10.88
N VAL A 80 -17.15 -13.97 -11.42
CA VAL A 80 -15.95 -14.27 -12.21
C VAL A 80 -14.79 -14.66 -11.30
N ALA A 81 -14.61 -13.94 -10.18
CA ALA A 81 -13.58 -14.25 -9.20
C ALA A 81 -13.81 -15.61 -8.52
N HIS A 82 -15.07 -15.97 -8.26
CA HIS A 82 -15.46 -17.29 -7.77
C HIS A 82 -15.08 -18.38 -8.78
N ALA A 83 -15.54 -18.27 -10.03
CA ALA A 83 -15.23 -19.24 -11.08
C ALA A 83 -13.72 -19.41 -11.31
N LEU A 84 -12.96 -18.32 -11.17
CA LEU A 84 -11.51 -18.32 -11.27
C LEU A 84 -10.86 -19.06 -10.10
N THR A 85 -11.34 -18.80 -8.88
CA THR A 85 -10.83 -19.44 -7.66
C THR A 85 -11.06 -20.96 -7.69
N ASP A 86 -12.22 -21.40 -8.19
CA ASP A 86 -12.52 -22.84 -8.33
C ASP A 86 -11.68 -23.54 -9.40
N ALA A 87 -11.15 -22.78 -10.38
CA ALA A 87 -10.48 -23.34 -11.54
C ALA A 87 -8.95 -23.47 -11.40
N VAL A 88 -8.37 -22.92 -10.34
CA VAL A 88 -6.93 -23.00 -10.02
C VAL A 88 -6.73 -23.66 -8.67
N SER A 89 -5.60 -24.33 -8.46
CA SER A 89 -5.26 -24.99 -7.21
C SER A 89 -4.55 -24.08 -6.21
N ILE A 90 -4.00 -22.96 -6.68
CA ILE A 90 -3.28 -21.99 -5.84
C ILE A 90 -4.22 -20.95 -5.21
N PRO A 91 -3.90 -20.42 -4.01
CA PRO A 91 -4.74 -19.43 -3.35
C PRO A 91 -4.94 -18.14 -4.18
N THR A 92 -6.19 -17.67 -4.22
CA THR A 92 -6.55 -16.36 -4.79
C THR A 92 -6.78 -15.34 -3.68
N ILE A 93 -6.26 -14.13 -3.84
CA ILE A 93 -6.37 -13.05 -2.86
C ILE A 93 -7.15 -11.89 -3.49
N GLY A 94 -8.38 -11.67 -3.05
CA GLY A 94 -9.26 -10.65 -3.61
C GLY A 94 -9.00 -9.25 -3.06
N ILE A 95 -9.11 -8.25 -3.95
CA ILE A 95 -9.30 -6.84 -3.59
C ILE A 95 -10.34 -6.24 -4.53
N GLY A 96 -11.55 -6.00 -4.01
CA GLY A 96 -12.69 -5.66 -4.85
C GLY A 96 -13.08 -6.77 -5.84
N ALA A 97 -12.89 -8.04 -5.43
CA ALA A 97 -13.21 -9.24 -6.20
C ALA A 97 -14.19 -10.16 -5.46
N GLY A 98 -15.05 -9.57 -4.62
CA GLY A 98 -16.03 -10.30 -3.82
C GLY A 98 -15.41 -11.23 -2.76
N SER A 99 -16.25 -12.05 -2.13
CA SER A 99 -15.88 -12.86 -0.96
C SER A 99 -15.47 -14.30 -1.28
N HIS A 100 -15.60 -14.72 -2.54
CA HIS A 100 -15.35 -16.10 -2.96
C HIS A 100 -13.88 -16.41 -3.31
N THR A 101 -12.98 -15.44 -3.15
CA THR A 101 -11.52 -15.70 -3.22
C THR A 101 -11.01 -16.35 -1.94
N SER A 102 -9.87 -17.03 -1.99
CA SER A 102 -9.30 -17.77 -0.84
C SER A 102 -8.90 -16.85 0.33
N GLY A 103 -8.62 -15.58 0.06
CA GLY A 103 -8.27 -14.57 1.05
C GLY A 103 -8.53 -13.15 0.54
N GLN A 104 -8.25 -12.15 1.36
CA GLN A 104 -8.55 -10.75 1.05
C GLN A 104 -7.34 -9.85 1.32
N VAL A 105 -7.21 -8.77 0.56
CA VAL A 105 -6.22 -7.71 0.80
C VAL A 105 -6.87 -6.34 0.65
N LEU A 106 -6.43 -5.40 1.49
CA LEU A 106 -6.77 -3.98 1.39
C LEU A 106 -5.53 -3.14 1.66
N VAL A 107 -5.48 -1.94 1.10
CA VAL A 107 -4.45 -0.96 1.43
C VAL A 107 -4.71 -0.43 2.84
N TYR A 108 -3.73 -0.57 3.74
CA TYR A 108 -3.92 -0.26 5.16
C TYR A 108 -4.34 1.20 5.42
N HIS A 109 -3.83 2.15 4.63
CA HIS A 109 -4.22 3.57 4.72
C HIS A 109 -5.70 3.83 4.38
N ASP A 110 -6.25 3.04 3.46
CA ASP A 110 -7.65 3.17 3.06
C ASP A 110 -8.55 2.51 4.11
N LEU A 111 -8.18 1.30 4.55
CA LEU A 111 -8.83 0.56 5.62
C LEU A 111 -8.92 1.37 6.92
N LEU A 112 -7.84 2.06 7.31
CA LEU A 112 -7.78 2.86 8.54
C LEU A 112 -8.25 4.31 8.36
N GLY A 113 -8.63 4.72 7.15
CA GLY A 113 -9.06 6.10 6.88
C GLY A 113 -7.97 7.13 7.21
N MET A 114 -6.71 6.83 6.90
CA MET A 114 -5.55 7.68 7.27
C MET A 114 -5.39 8.93 6.43
N MET A 115 -5.66 8.83 5.13
CA MET A 115 -5.58 10.02 4.27
C MET A 115 -6.91 10.76 4.37
N GLN A 116 -6.88 12.02 4.76
CA GLN A 116 -7.99 12.96 4.69
C GLN A 116 -7.40 14.28 4.22
N HIS A 117 -7.92 14.85 3.13
CA HIS A 117 -7.53 16.18 2.68
C HIS A 117 -8.65 17.16 3.01
N PRO A 118 -8.38 18.30 3.69
CA PRO A 118 -9.42 19.23 4.10
C PRO A 118 -10.22 19.81 2.92
N HIS A 119 -9.57 19.92 1.76
CA HIS A 119 -10.13 20.56 0.55
C HIS A 119 -10.47 19.57 -0.57
N HIS A 120 -10.22 18.27 -0.38
CA HIS A 120 -10.54 17.25 -1.39
C HIS A 120 -11.18 16.05 -0.70
N ALA A 121 -12.41 15.74 -1.07
CA ALA A 121 -13.06 14.51 -0.66
C ALA A 121 -12.19 13.33 -1.12
N LYS A 122 -11.63 12.59 -0.16
CA LYS A 122 -10.85 11.40 -0.49
C LYS A 122 -11.79 10.39 -1.16
N VAL A 123 -11.42 9.95 -2.35
CA VAL A 123 -12.07 8.83 -3.02
C VAL A 123 -11.53 7.55 -2.39
N THR A 124 -12.14 7.12 -1.28
CA THR A 124 -11.95 5.73 -0.82
C THR A 124 -12.51 4.80 -1.90
N PRO A 125 -11.75 3.79 -2.37
CA PRO A 125 -12.26 2.87 -3.38
C PRO A 125 -13.58 2.24 -2.93
N LYS A 126 -14.53 2.07 -3.85
CA LYS A 126 -15.89 1.58 -3.52
C LYS A 126 -15.90 0.23 -2.81
N PHE A 127 -14.88 -0.60 -3.02
CA PHE A 127 -14.72 -1.91 -2.41
C PHE A 127 -14.06 -1.87 -1.03
N CYS A 128 -13.54 -0.72 -0.59
CA CYS A 128 -12.82 -0.60 0.67
C CYS A 128 -13.76 -0.17 1.80
N LYS A 129 -13.96 -1.07 2.77
CA LYS A 129 -14.60 -0.73 4.05
C LYS A 129 -13.58 -0.04 4.94
N GLN A 130 -13.93 1.15 5.45
CA GLN A 130 -13.16 1.82 6.49
C GLN A 130 -13.54 1.25 7.86
N TYR A 131 -12.54 0.85 8.63
CA TYR A 131 -12.70 0.35 10.00
C TYR A 131 -12.42 1.42 11.06
N SER A 132 -11.79 2.53 10.66
CA SER A 132 -11.53 3.69 11.52
C SER A 132 -11.31 4.96 10.68
N ALA A 133 -11.23 6.11 11.34
CA ALA A 133 -10.94 7.42 10.76
C ALA A 133 -9.64 8.00 11.33
N VAL A 134 -8.57 7.19 11.33
CA VAL A 134 -7.28 7.49 11.99
C VAL A 134 -6.64 8.78 11.46
N GLY A 135 -6.93 9.17 10.22
CA GLY A 135 -6.39 10.40 9.63
C GLY A 135 -6.69 11.65 10.45
N SER A 136 -7.87 11.72 11.08
CA SER A 136 -8.23 12.82 11.98
C SER A 136 -7.28 12.94 13.17
N THR A 137 -6.92 11.81 13.78
CA THR A 137 -6.02 11.74 14.93
C THR A 137 -4.59 12.09 14.54
N ILE A 138 -4.12 11.57 13.40
CA ILE A 138 -2.81 11.92 12.83
C ILE A 138 -2.74 13.42 12.59
N ASN A 139 -3.72 14.00 11.89
CA ASN A 139 -3.74 15.41 11.57
C ASN A 139 -3.74 16.29 12.83
N ALA A 140 -4.57 15.97 13.83
CA ALA A 140 -4.60 16.70 15.08
C ALA A 140 -3.26 16.64 15.84
N ALA A 141 -2.59 15.49 15.85
CA ALA A 141 -1.27 15.34 16.46
C ALA A 141 -0.20 16.18 15.74
N LEU A 142 -0.19 16.15 14.41
CA LEU A 142 0.74 16.94 13.59
C LEU A 142 0.51 18.44 13.77
N MET A 143 -0.74 18.90 13.82
CA MET A 143 -1.05 20.32 14.04
C MET A 143 -0.59 20.80 15.42
N ARG A 144 -0.82 20.01 16.48
CA ARG A 144 -0.29 20.35 17.82
C ARG A 144 1.24 20.44 17.82
N TYR A 145 1.92 19.50 17.19
CA TYR A 145 3.38 19.56 17.05
C TYR A 145 3.83 20.84 16.33
N VAL A 146 3.17 21.20 15.23
CA VAL A 146 3.46 22.45 14.49
C VAL A 146 3.27 23.67 15.39
N ASP A 147 2.20 23.72 16.18
CA ASP A 147 1.90 24.84 17.07
C ASP A 147 2.92 24.93 18.23
N GLU A 148 3.27 23.80 18.85
CA GLU A 148 4.28 23.73 19.90
C GLU A 148 5.68 24.12 19.39
N VAL A 149 6.05 23.75 18.17
CA VAL A 149 7.31 24.18 17.55
C VAL A 149 7.31 25.68 17.25
N ARG A 150 6.20 26.21 16.69
CA ARG A 150 6.07 27.64 16.35
C ARG A 150 6.08 28.53 17.59
N SER A 151 5.43 28.10 18.66
CA SER A 151 5.42 28.79 19.96
C SER A 151 6.70 28.58 20.77
N ARG A 152 7.59 27.67 20.32
CA ARG A 152 8.79 27.21 21.05
C ARG A 152 8.49 26.52 22.38
N GLU A 153 7.27 26.01 22.56
CA GLU A 153 6.94 25.11 23.67
C GLU A 153 7.65 23.75 23.50
N PHE A 154 7.77 23.29 22.25
CA PHE A 154 8.57 22.12 21.90
C PHE A 154 9.88 22.51 21.19
N PRO A 155 11.04 21.92 21.59
CA PRO A 155 11.20 21.03 22.73
C PRO A 155 11.24 21.81 24.06
N GLY A 156 10.44 21.39 25.03
CA GLY A 156 10.53 21.89 26.41
C GLY A 156 11.72 21.29 27.17
N ALA A 157 11.85 21.63 28.46
CA ALA A 157 12.95 21.16 29.30
C ALA A 157 13.06 19.61 29.36
N THR A 158 11.91 18.92 29.47
CA THR A 158 11.83 17.45 29.49
C THR A 158 12.40 16.82 28.21
N TYR A 159 12.21 17.48 27.06
CA TYR A 159 12.68 17.03 25.76
C TYR A 159 14.03 17.64 25.35
N SER A 160 14.67 18.38 26.27
CA SER A 160 15.99 18.98 26.10
C SER A 160 16.95 18.52 27.22
N PRO A 161 17.18 17.20 27.38
CA PRO A 161 17.88 16.65 28.54
C PRO A 161 19.39 16.91 28.53
N TYR A 162 19.97 17.14 27.36
CA TYR A 162 21.41 17.33 27.21
C TYR A 162 21.81 18.74 27.65
N LYS A 163 22.74 18.82 28.61
CA LYS A 163 23.29 20.07 29.15
C LYS A 163 24.80 20.07 28.98
N MET A 164 25.39 21.25 28.80
CA MET A 164 26.84 21.40 28.90
C MET A 164 27.30 21.05 30.32
N ALA A 165 28.53 20.56 30.43
CA ALA A 165 29.14 20.38 31.74
C ALA A 165 29.20 21.73 32.49
N LYS A 166 29.22 21.65 33.82
CA LYS A 166 29.24 22.83 34.68
C LYS A 166 30.45 23.72 34.35
N GLY A 167 30.21 24.99 34.01
CA GLY A 167 31.25 25.97 33.68
C GLY A 167 31.59 26.08 32.19
N GLU A 168 31.20 25.12 31.35
CA GLU A 168 31.55 25.14 29.92
C GLU A 168 30.72 26.14 29.09
N LEU A 169 29.53 26.52 29.56
CA LEU A 169 28.66 27.47 28.84
C LEU A 169 29.30 28.85 28.69
N ASP A 170 29.99 29.34 29.71
CA ASP A 170 30.65 30.65 29.69
C ASP A 170 31.87 30.63 28.78
N LEU A 171 32.66 29.55 28.79
CA LEU A 171 33.77 29.33 27.87
C LEU A 171 33.30 29.32 26.42
N PHE A 172 32.21 28.59 26.14
CA PHE A 172 31.59 28.56 24.83
C PHE A 172 31.13 29.95 24.37
N ASN A 173 30.39 30.68 25.22
CA ASN A 173 29.92 32.03 24.90
C ASN A 173 31.07 32.99 24.60
N ALA A 174 32.16 32.94 25.36
CA ALA A 174 33.35 33.76 25.12
C ALA A 174 34.02 33.47 23.77
N GLN A 175 34.12 32.19 23.39
CA GLN A 175 34.71 31.77 22.10
C GLN A 175 33.91 32.25 20.90
N ILE A 176 32.58 32.32 21.00
CA ILE A 176 31.71 32.78 19.91
C ILE A 176 31.40 34.29 19.97
N GLY A 177 32.03 35.04 20.89
CA GLY A 177 31.80 36.48 21.06
C GLY A 177 30.39 36.83 21.54
N ARG A 178 29.71 35.91 22.22
CA ARG A 178 28.38 36.12 22.81
C ARG A 178 28.52 36.57 24.26
N ALA A 179 27.78 37.60 24.67
CA ALA A 179 27.79 38.06 26.06
C ALA A 179 27.42 36.92 27.04
N PRO A 180 27.99 36.90 28.27
CA PRO A 180 27.65 35.89 29.28
C PRO A 180 26.14 35.90 29.57
N SER A 181 25.55 34.74 29.81
CA SER A 181 24.15 34.67 30.28
C SER A 181 24.06 35.31 31.66
N ALA A 182 23.15 36.29 31.82
CA ALA A 182 22.81 36.90 33.11
C ALA A 182 22.29 35.88 34.13
#